data_AF-A0A974GZ57-F1
#
_entry.id   AF-A0A974GZ57-F1
#
_cell.length_a   1.000
_cell.length_b   1.000
_cell.length_c   1.000
_cell.angle_alpha   90.00
_cell.angle_beta   90.00
_cell.angle_gamma   90.00
#
_symmetry.space_group_name_H-M   'P 1'
#
loop_
_entity.id
_entity.type
_entity.pdbx_description
1 polymer ?
#
loop_
_entity_poly.entity_id
_entity_poly.type
_entity_poly.pdbx_seq_one_letter_code
_entity_poly.pdbx_strand_id
1 'polypeptide(L)'
;MVYDEPLFQEHCILYIRYIDDLLVLWDGTMDSLIEFHTFLNSMEDTLKFTNTCDKVTINFLDVQLTRVGTGLKTDLFRKTTDKNSLLHYTSFHPKPLRDSLPLSQYTRLKCIVNDDNDLQN
;
A
#
# COMPACT_ATOMS: atom_id res chain seq x y z
N MET A 1 -20.07 -6.49 -12.14
CA MET A 1 -18.94 -6.54 -11.18
C MET A 1 -17.95 -5.45 -11.55
N VAL A 2 -16.98 -5.08 -10.70
CA VAL A 2 -15.99 -4.03 -11.03
C VAL A 2 -15.28 -4.30 -12.36
N TYR A 3 -14.99 -5.57 -12.64
CA TYR A 3 -14.32 -6.01 -13.87
C TYR A 3 -15.13 -5.83 -15.16
N ASP A 4 -16.43 -5.61 -15.05
CA ASP A 4 -17.31 -5.40 -16.21
C ASP A 4 -17.41 -3.92 -16.59
N GLU A 5 -16.82 -3.03 -15.78
CA GLU A 5 -16.92 -1.59 -15.98
C GLU A 5 -15.96 -1.10 -17.09
N PRO A 6 -16.44 -0.39 -18.14
CA PRO A 6 -15.59 0.01 -19.25
C PRO A 6 -14.38 0.86 -18.85
N LEU A 7 -14.58 1.83 -17.95
CA LEU A 7 -13.49 2.68 -17.46
C LEU A 7 -12.42 1.85 -16.74
N PHE A 8 -12.84 0.84 -15.98
CA PHE A 8 -11.91 -0.08 -15.33
C PHE A 8 -11.10 -0.86 -16.35
N GLN A 9 -11.75 -1.43 -17.37
CA GLN A 9 -11.08 -2.22 -18.41
C GLN A 9 -10.09 -1.40 -19.24
N GLU A 10 -10.41 -0.12 -19.50
CA GLU A 10 -9.61 0.75 -20.35
C GLU A 10 -8.41 1.36 -19.62
N HIS A 11 -8.58 1.77 -18.35
CA HIS A 11 -7.60 2.62 -17.66
C HIS A 11 -6.97 1.98 -16.43
N CYS A 12 -7.48 0.85 -15.93
CA CYS A 12 -6.89 0.21 -14.76
C CYS A 12 -5.66 -0.61 -15.15
N ILE A 13 -4.48 -0.15 -14.73
CA ILE A 13 -3.21 -0.89 -14.90
C ILE A 13 -3.09 -1.97 -13.82
N LEU A 14 -3.47 -1.63 -12.59
CA LEU A 14 -3.34 -2.49 -11.43
C LEU A 14 -4.51 -2.26 -10.49
N TYR A 15 -5.11 -3.35 -10.01
CA TYR A 15 -6.14 -3.34 -8.98
C TYR A 15 -5.78 -4.37 -7.90
N ILE A 16 -5.43 -3.89 -6.71
CA ILE A 16 -5.13 -4.74 -5.56
C ILE A 16 -6.10 -4.40 -4.43
N ARG A 17 -6.62 -5.44 -3.77
CA ARG A 17 -7.49 -5.31 -2.61
C ARG A 17 -6.89 -6.04 -1.42
N TYR A 18 -6.83 -5.37 -0.27
CA TYR A 18 -6.53 -5.96 1.02
C TYR A 18 -7.66 -5.65 1.99
N ILE A 19 -8.51 -6.64 2.27
CA ILE A 19 -9.75 -6.46 3.05
C ILE A 19 -10.55 -5.28 2.49
N ASP A 20 -10.59 -4.14 3.19
CA ASP A 20 -11.36 -2.96 2.81
C ASP A 20 -10.52 -1.89 2.08
N ASP A 21 -9.19 -2.05 2.04
CA ASP A 21 -8.27 -1.13 1.38
C ASP A 21 -8.05 -1.52 -0.08
N LEU A 22 -8.08 -0.51 -0.96
CA LEU A 22 -7.84 -0.64 -2.40
C LEU A 22 -6.64 0.18 -2.84
N LEU A 23 -5.80 -0.42 -3.69
CA LEU A 23 -4.76 0.26 -4.45
C LEU A 23 -5.08 0.12 -5.94
N VAL A 24 -5.19 1.26 -6.62
CA VAL A 24 -5.46 1.30 -8.06
C VAL A 24 -4.39 2.14 -8.75
N LEU A 25 -3.75 1.59 -9.78
CA LEU A 25 -2.93 2.36 -10.72
C LEU A 25 -3.78 2.66 -11.95
N TRP A 26 -3.89 3.93 -12.28
CA TRP A 26 -4.83 4.44 -13.28
C TRP A 26 -4.08 5.18 -14.38
N ASP A 27 -4.29 4.78 -15.64
CA ASP A 27 -3.71 5.40 -16.84
C ASP A 27 -4.71 6.32 -17.57
N GLY A 28 -5.82 6.67 -16.92
CA GLY A 28 -6.82 7.56 -17.46
C GLY A 28 -6.66 9.01 -17.00
N THR A 29 -7.59 9.86 -17.42
CA THR A 29 -7.70 11.23 -16.92
C THR A 29 -8.21 11.26 -15.47
N MET A 30 -8.01 12.38 -14.77
CA MET A 30 -8.60 12.56 -13.44
C MET A 30 -10.13 12.43 -13.48
N ASP A 31 -10.78 12.94 -14.53
CA ASP A 31 -12.24 12.86 -14.66
C ASP A 31 -12.72 11.41 -14.77
N SER A 32 -12.04 10.58 -15.58
CA SER A 32 -12.35 9.14 -15.67
C SER A 32 -12.15 8.41 -14.34
N LEU A 33 -11.14 8.82 -13.54
CA LEU A 33 -10.91 8.25 -12.21
C LEU A 33 -12.00 8.66 -11.22
N ILE A 34 -12.48 9.91 -11.28
CA ILE A 34 -13.59 10.41 -10.46
C ILE A 34 -14.89 9.68 -10.83
N GLU A 35 -15.13 9.47 -12.12
CA GLU A 35 -16.29 8.72 -12.60
C GLU A 35 -16.24 7.26 -12.12
N PHE A 36 -15.09 6.62 -12.24
CA PHE A 36 -14.87 5.26 -11.72
C PHE A 36 -15.06 5.20 -10.19
N HIS A 37 -14.56 6.18 -9.44
CA HIS A 37 -14.77 6.26 -7.99
C HIS A 37 -16.25 6.44 -7.62
N THR A 38 -16.98 7.22 -8.41
CA THR A 38 -18.43 7.40 -8.26
C THR A 38 -19.17 6.10 -8.52
N PHE A 39 -18.78 5.35 -9.56
CA PHE A 39 -19.28 4.01 -9.83
C PHE A 39 -19.00 3.05 -8.66
N LEU A 40 -17.77 3.00 -8.14
CA LEU A 40 -17.44 2.16 -6.98
C LEU A 40 -18.36 2.45 -5.79
N ASN A 41 -18.65 3.74 -5.56
CA ASN A 41 -19.55 4.19 -4.50
C ASN A 41 -21.04 4.00 -4.79
N SER A 42 -21.44 3.65 -6.02
CA SER A 42 -22.84 3.34 -6.34
C SER A 42 -23.15 1.84 -6.24
N MET A 43 -22.12 0.99 -6.14
CA MET A 43 -22.29 -0.46 -6.09
C MET A 43 -22.99 -0.94 -4.82
N GLU A 44 -22.80 -0.25 -3.69
CA GLU A 44 -23.40 -0.62 -2.41
C GLU A 44 -23.70 0.64 -1.58
N ASP A 45 -24.87 0.66 -0.93
CA ASP A 45 -25.39 1.86 -0.28
C ASP A 45 -24.73 2.16 1.07
N THR A 46 -24.27 1.13 1.78
CA THR A 46 -23.73 1.24 3.16
C THR A 46 -22.20 1.41 3.23
N LEU A 47 -21.48 1.09 2.16
CA LEU A 47 -20.03 1.09 2.03
C LEU A 47 -19.63 2.13 1.01
N LYS A 48 -19.04 3.22 1.50
CA LYS A 48 -18.50 4.29 0.67
C LYS A 48 -16.98 4.31 0.80
N PHE A 49 -16.30 4.19 -0.33
CA PHE A 49 -14.86 4.37 -0.46
C PHE A 49 -14.53 5.86 -0.46
N THR A 50 -13.58 6.24 0.37
CA THR A 50 -12.81 7.47 0.20
C THR A 50 -11.58 7.17 -0.66
N ASN A 51 -11.12 8.16 -1.42
CA ASN A 51 -9.89 8.00 -2.20
C ASN A 51 -8.88 9.08 -1.82
N THR A 52 -7.61 8.74 -2.02
CA THR A 52 -6.52 9.70 -2.14
C THR A 52 -5.75 9.31 -3.39
N CYS A 53 -5.38 10.30 -4.20
CA CYS A 53 -4.66 10.07 -5.43
C CYS A 53 -3.47 11.01 -5.51
N ASP A 54 -2.37 10.49 -6.03
CA ASP A 54 -1.15 11.22 -6.28
C ASP A 54 -0.49 10.66 -7.53
N LYS A 55 0.15 11.51 -8.33
CA LYS A 55 0.76 11.11 -9.61
C LYS A 55 2.16 10.50 -9.45
N VAL A 56 2.77 10.73 -8.29
CA VAL A 56 4.17 10.41 -7.99
C VAL A 56 4.26 9.41 -6.86
N THR A 57 3.62 9.65 -5.72
CA THR A 57 3.79 8.82 -4.52
C THR A 57 2.47 8.54 -3.81
N ILE A 58 2.17 7.26 -3.60
CA ILE A 58 0.99 6.82 -2.84
C ILE A 58 1.39 5.78 -1.79
N ASN A 59 0.70 5.80 -0.64
CA ASN A 59 0.93 4.84 0.43
C ASN A 59 -0.20 3.81 0.46
N PHE A 60 0.13 2.54 0.57
CA PHE A 60 -0.81 1.44 0.70
C PHE A 60 -0.32 0.47 1.78
N LEU A 61 -1.08 0.37 2.88
CA LEU A 61 -0.68 -0.37 4.07
C LEU A 61 0.72 0.06 4.57
N ASP A 62 1.66 -0.88 4.58
CA ASP A 62 3.04 -0.73 5.01
C ASP A 62 3.98 -0.34 3.86
N VAL A 63 3.46 -0.09 2.65
CA VAL A 63 4.24 0.15 1.44
C VAL A 63 4.00 1.57 0.93
N GLN A 64 5.09 2.30 0.70
CA GLN A 64 5.10 3.52 -0.10
C GLN A 64 5.50 3.15 -1.52
N LEU A 65 4.66 3.51 -2.49
CA LEU A 65 4.97 3.35 -3.91
C LEU A 65 5.29 4.72 -4.50
N THR A 66 6.45 4.83 -5.14
CA THR A 66 6.88 6.04 -5.84
C THR A 66 7.18 5.74 -7.30
N ARG A 67 6.58 6.50 -8.21
CA ARG A 67 6.87 6.43 -9.63
C ARG A 67 8.26 6.99 -9.92
N VAL A 68 9.12 6.17 -10.52
CA VAL A 68 10.47 6.56 -10.94
C VAL A 68 10.62 6.21 -12.43
N GLY A 69 10.54 7.23 -13.29
CA GLY A 69 10.54 7.05 -14.74
C GLY A 69 9.37 6.17 -15.22
N THR A 70 9.70 5.03 -15.82
CA THR A 70 8.74 4.01 -16.28
C THR A 70 8.47 2.92 -15.24
N GLY A 71 9.14 2.96 -14.08
CA GLY A 71 9.03 1.93 -13.04
C GLY A 71 8.42 2.46 -11.74
N LEU A 72 8.30 1.54 -10.78
CA LEU A 72 7.88 1.83 -9.42
C LEU A 72 9.01 1.47 -8.46
N LYS A 73 9.31 2.40 -7.55
CA LYS A 73 10.11 2.18 -6.37
C LYS A 73 9.19 1.90 -5.20
N THR A 74 9.52 0.92 -4.38
CA THR A 74 8.77 0.59 -3.17
C THR A 74 9.65 0.78 -1.95
N ASP A 75 9.09 1.41 -0.92
CA ASP A 75 9.75 1.64 0.36
C ASP A 75 8.76 1.37 1.51
N LEU A 76 9.26 1.29 2.74
CA LEU A 76 8.45 1.08 3.92
C LEU A 76 7.73 2.37 4.30
N PHE A 77 6.39 2.37 4.23
CA PHE A 77 5.59 3.44 4.78
C PHE A 77 5.46 3.28 6.30
N ARG A 78 5.68 4.36 7.05
CA ARG A 78 5.49 4.42 8.50
C ARG A 78 4.66 5.65 8.86
N LYS A 79 3.65 5.47 9.71
CA LYS A 79 2.92 6.63 10.24
C LYS A 79 3.84 7.41 11.17
N THR A 80 3.64 8.72 11.27
CA THR A 80 4.43 9.59 12.17
C THR A 80 4.32 9.18 13.64
N THR A 81 3.26 8.45 14.00
CA THR A 81 3.03 7.89 15.34
C THR A 81 3.75 6.57 15.58
N ASP A 82 4.24 5.89 14.54
CA ASP A 82 4.89 4.59 14.67
C ASP A 82 6.32 4.75 15.15
N LYS A 83 6.51 4.60 16.46
CA LYS A 83 7.82 4.44 17.06
C LYS A 83 8.23 2.99 16.84
N ASN A 84 9.13 2.74 15.89
CA ASN A 84 9.73 1.44 15.53
C ASN A 84 10.43 0.78 16.73
N SER A 85 9.64 0.46 17.75
CA SER A 85 10.06 0.07 19.07
C SER A 85 10.00 -1.45 19.13
N LEU A 86 11.14 -2.04 19.44
CA LEU A 86 11.21 -3.46 19.73
C LEU A 86 10.78 -3.69 21.17
N LEU A 87 10.15 -4.84 21.37
CA LEU A 87 9.86 -5.34 22.70
C LEU A 87 11.15 -5.46 23.51
N HIS A 88 11.14 -4.96 24.75
CA HIS A 88 12.30 -5.06 25.63
C HIS A 88 12.70 -6.52 25.85
N TYR A 89 13.98 -6.85 25.73
CA TYR A 89 14.43 -8.25 25.78
C TYR A 89 14.17 -8.93 27.13
N THR A 90 14.17 -8.17 28.23
CA THR A 90 13.84 -8.71 29.57
C THR A 90 12.35 -8.73 29.89
N SER A 91 11.49 -8.32 28.96
CA SER A 91 10.04 -8.40 29.16
C SER A 91 9.58 -9.86 29.33
N PHE A 92 8.45 -10.05 30.01
CA PHE A 92 7.87 -11.35 30.31
C PHE A 92 7.20 -11.99 29.09
N HIS A 93 8.01 -12.31 28.08
CA HIS A 93 7.58 -12.95 26.83
C HIS A 93 8.44 -14.18 26.54
N PRO A 94 7.92 -15.17 25.79
CA PRO A 94 8.70 -16.34 25.40
C PRO A 94 9.99 -15.95 24.66
N LYS A 95 11.09 -16.62 24.97
CA LYS A 95 12.38 -16.40 24.30
C LYS A 95 12.29 -16.49 22.76
N PRO A 96 11.59 -17.49 22.16
CA PRO A 96 11.49 -17.58 20.71
C PRO A 96 10.86 -16.34 20.06
N LEU A 97 9.83 -15.76 20.69
CA LEU A 97 9.19 -14.53 20.20
C LEU A 97 10.20 -13.39 20.16
N ARG A 98 10.91 -13.14 21.28
CA ARG A 98 11.89 -12.06 21.38
C ARG A 98 13.03 -12.21 20.39
N ASP A 99 13.53 -13.43 20.20
CA ASP A 99 14.61 -13.72 19.26
C ASP A 99 14.16 -13.57 17.80
N SER A 100 12.88 -13.84 17.50
CA SER A 100 12.33 -13.69 16.15
C SER A 100 12.02 -12.25 15.73
N LEU A 101 11.84 -11.32 16.69
CA LEU A 101 11.41 -9.95 16.40
C LEU A 101 12.39 -9.18 15.48
N PRO A 102 13.72 -9.16 15.73
CA PRO A 102 14.65 -8.49 14.82
C PRO A 102 14.62 -9.10 13.42
N LEU A 103 14.52 -10.42 13.33
CA LEU A 103 14.50 -11.13 12.05
C LEU A 103 13.22 -10.84 11.26
N SER A 104 12.05 -10.85 11.91
CA SER A 104 10.78 -10.58 11.24
C SER A 104 10.70 -9.13 10.75
N GLN A 105 11.19 -8.17 11.54
CA GLN A 105 11.28 -6.76 11.13
C GLN A 105 12.21 -6.57 9.94
N TYR A 106 13.38 -7.20 9.96
CA TYR A 106 14.31 -7.14 8.83
C TYR A 106 13.77 -7.83 7.57
N THR A 107 13.11 -8.97 7.73
CA THR A 107 12.50 -9.69 6.60
C THR A 107 11.43 -8.83 5.95
N ARG A 108 10.61 -8.15 6.74
CA ARG A 108 9.61 -7.19 6.23
C ARG A 108 10.24 -6.08 5.40
N LEU A 109 11.33 -5.48 5.87
CA LEU A 109 12.07 -4.46 5.10
C LEU A 109 12.53 -5.03 3.75
N LYS A 110 13.17 -6.21 3.75
CA LYS A 110 13.65 -6.86 2.53
C LYS A 110 12.55 -7.24 1.54
N CYS A 111 11.36 -7.56 2.01
CA CYS A 111 10.24 -7.90 1.13
C CYS A 111 9.58 -6.66 0.50
N ILE A 112 9.65 -5.51 1.17
CA ILE A 112 8.98 -4.28 0.75
C ILE A 112 9.89 -3.38 -0.08
N VAL A 113 11.13 -3.19 0.37
CA VAL A 113 12.08 -2.27 -0.28
C VAL A 113 12.66 -2.95 -1.51
N ASN A 114 12.53 -2.31 -2.67
CA ASN A 114 13.03 -2.88 -3.93
C ASN A 114 14.35 -2.26 -4.43
N ASP A 115 14.90 -1.27 -3.72
CA ASP A 115 16.19 -0.65 -3.99
C ASP A 115 17.15 -0.94 -2.83
N ASP A 116 18.17 -1.75 -3.08
CA ASP A 116 19.14 -2.18 -2.07
C ASP A 116 19.95 -1.02 -1.46
N ASN A 117 20.02 0.14 -2.14
CA ASN A 117 20.70 1.31 -1.59
C ASN A 117 19.93 1.91 -0.40
N ASP A 118 18.60 1.76 -0.37
CA ASP A 118 17.78 2.29 0.72
C ASP A 118 17.81 1.41 1.97
N LEU A 119 18.26 0.14 1.83
CA LEU A 119 18.42 -0.79 2.95
C LEU A 119 19.67 -0.49 3.81
N GLN A 120 20.54 0.42 3.37
CA GLN A 120 21.84 0.71 4.00
C GLN A 120 21.82 1.89 4.99
N ASN A 121 20.68 2.59 5.13
CA ASN A 121 20.49 3.71 6.05
C ASN A 121 19.63 3.34 7.26
#